data_AF-A0A7C4GGX9-F1
#
_entry.id   AF-A0A7C4GGX9-F1
#
_cell.length_a   1.000
_cell.length_b   1.000
_cell.length_c   1.000
_cell.angle_alpha   90.00
_cell.angle_beta   90.00
_cell.angle_gamma   90.00
#
_symmetry.space_group_name_H-M   'P 1'
#
loop_
_entity.id
_entity.type
_entity.pdbx_description
1 polymer ?
#
loop_
_entity_poly.entity_id
_entity_poly.type
_entity_poly.pdbx_seq_one_letter_code
_entity_poly.pdbx_strand_id
1 'polypeptide(L)'
;MSFVSHLECSATGKTYEAGRPYNLSDAGAPLLVRYDLAKARAQWNRESIARGPGSMWRYAPMLPVRDLSHVVSLGEGMTPLMKTTRLGLPDLWIKDEGMNPTQSFKARGQSAALSMCVEFGIRKVAIPSAGNAGGAMACYAAAAGLEAHAELVA
;
A
#
# COMPACT_ATOMS: atom_id res chain seq x y z
N MET A 1 10.95 -7.48 -9.45
CA MET A 1 11.93 -6.71 -8.66
C MET A 1 11.33 -5.37 -8.30
N SER A 2 11.37 -5.02 -7.01
CA SER A 2 11.01 -3.69 -6.51
C SER A 2 12.17 -2.69 -6.71
N PHE A 3 11.84 -1.42 -6.92
CA PHE A 3 12.76 -0.28 -6.99
C PHE A 3 12.97 0.40 -5.63
N VAL A 4 12.40 -0.14 -4.55
CA VAL A 4 12.71 0.31 -3.19
C VAL A 4 14.21 0.15 -2.95
N SER A 5 14.88 1.26 -2.61
CA SER A 5 16.32 1.28 -2.36
C SER A 5 16.63 1.12 -0.87
N HIS A 6 16.00 1.91 -0.02
CA HIS A 6 16.20 1.90 1.43
C HIS A 6 15.00 2.52 2.15
N LEU A 7 15.03 2.46 3.47
CA LEU A 7 14.16 3.24 4.34
C LEU A 7 14.93 4.41 4.96
N GLU A 8 14.25 5.51 5.23
CA GLU A 8 14.86 6.72 5.76
C GLU A 8 14.06 7.26 6.94
N CYS A 9 14.71 7.57 8.06
CA CYS A 9 14.06 8.22 9.19
C CYS A 9 13.53 9.60 8.80
N SER A 10 12.23 9.83 9.01
CA SER A 10 11.58 11.10 8.65
C SER A 10 12.10 12.31 9.43
N ALA A 11 12.73 12.10 10.60
CA ALA A 11 13.23 13.18 11.45
C ALA A 11 14.73 13.44 11.27
N THR A 12 15.53 12.40 11.04
CA THR A 12 17.01 12.50 11.07
C THR A 12 17.67 12.21 9.73
N GLY A 13 16.95 11.69 8.74
CA GLY A 13 17.53 11.25 7.47
C GLY A 13 18.39 9.99 7.56
N LYS A 14 18.50 9.35 8.75
CA LYS A 14 19.26 8.11 8.92
C LYS A 14 18.70 7.01 8.03
N THR A 15 19.58 6.31 7.32
CA THR A 15 19.25 5.21 6.41
C THR A 15 19.10 3.88 7.17
N TYR A 16 18.13 3.09 6.73
CA TYR A 16 17.83 1.74 7.20
C TYR A 16 17.68 0.81 5.99
N GLU A 17 18.11 -0.44 6.16
CA GLU A 17 17.96 -1.49 5.15
C GLU A 17 16.47 -1.75 4.84
N ALA A 18 16.11 -1.98 3.59
CA ALA A 18 14.74 -2.38 3.23
C ALA A 18 14.57 -3.91 3.25
N GLY A 19 13.32 -4.39 3.33
CA GLY A 19 13.00 -5.82 3.22
C GLY A 19 13.14 -6.61 4.51
N ARG A 20 12.97 -5.93 5.65
CA ARG A 20 12.75 -6.57 6.96
C ARG A 20 11.74 -5.77 7.78
N PRO A 21 11.13 -6.36 8.81
CA PRO A 21 10.20 -5.63 9.68
C PRO A 21 10.93 -4.54 10.47
N TYR A 22 10.26 -3.39 10.62
CA TYR A 22 10.67 -2.30 11.49
C TYR A 22 9.48 -1.79 12.29
N ASN A 23 9.77 -1.23 13.45
CA ASN A 23 8.87 -0.31 14.13
C ASN A 23 9.30 1.13 13.76
N LEU A 24 9.29 2.05 14.73
CA LEU A 24 9.87 3.38 14.58
C LEU A 24 11.39 3.31 14.39
N SER A 25 11.95 4.39 13.85
CA SER A 25 13.38 4.62 13.81
C SER A 25 13.97 4.72 15.23
N ASP A 26 15.30 4.69 15.36
CA ASP A 26 15.99 4.90 16.64
C ASP A 26 15.64 6.25 17.31
N ALA A 27 15.12 7.21 16.54
CA ALA A 27 14.67 8.52 17.02
C ALA A 27 13.16 8.56 17.36
N GLY A 28 12.46 7.42 17.33
CA GLY A 28 11.01 7.34 17.56
C GLY A 28 10.17 7.94 16.43
N ALA A 29 10.72 8.10 15.22
CA ALA A 29 10.04 8.69 14.08
C ALA A 29 9.69 7.65 12.99
N PRO A 30 8.66 7.87 12.17
CA PRO A 30 8.33 7.00 11.03
C PRO A 30 9.48 6.82 10.04
N LEU A 31 9.49 5.68 9.38
CA LEU A 31 10.41 5.37 8.28
C LEU A 31 9.73 5.63 6.93
N LEU A 32 10.36 6.45 6.10
CA LEU A 32 9.94 6.76 4.73
C LEU A 32 10.57 5.76 3.77
N VAL A 33 9.79 5.29 2.79
CA VAL A 33 10.31 4.42 1.73
C VAL A 33 11.00 5.28 0.66
N ARG A 34 12.24 4.96 0.33
CA ARG A 34 13.02 5.60 -0.73
C ARG A 34 13.23 4.66 -1.91
N TYR A 35 13.38 5.22 -3.11
CA TYR A 35 13.37 4.49 -4.37
C TYR A 35 14.57 4.86 -5.24
N ASP A 36 15.06 3.91 -6.04
CA ASP A 36 15.98 4.17 -7.14
C ASP A 36 15.18 4.67 -8.37
N LEU A 37 14.90 5.97 -8.39
CA LEU A 37 14.12 6.59 -9.45
C LEU A 37 14.86 6.64 -10.80
N ALA A 38 16.19 6.64 -10.80
CA ALA A 38 16.98 6.60 -12.03
C ALA A 38 16.80 5.25 -12.72
N LYS A 39 16.93 4.15 -11.95
CA LYS A 39 16.67 2.80 -12.44
C LYS A 39 15.22 2.61 -12.86
N ALA A 40 14.27 3.11 -12.06
CA ALA A 40 12.86 3.03 -12.41
C ALA A 40 12.55 3.73 -13.75
N ARG A 41 13.08 4.95 -13.94
CA ARG A 41 12.91 5.69 -15.21
C ARG A 41 13.50 4.93 -16.41
N ALA A 42 14.62 4.24 -16.22
CA ALA A 42 15.29 3.51 -17.28
C ALA A 42 14.60 2.18 -17.64
N GLN A 43 13.94 1.53 -16.67
CA GLN A 43 13.49 0.14 -16.80
C GLN A 43 11.96 -0.03 -16.78
N TRP A 44 11.21 0.99 -16.39
CA TRP A 44 9.77 0.91 -16.19
C TRP A 44 9.04 2.04 -16.92
N ASN A 45 8.18 1.68 -17.86
CA ASN A 45 7.56 2.60 -18.80
C ASN A 45 6.03 2.45 -18.86
N ARG A 46 5.37 3.38 -19.53
CA ARG A 46 3.89 3.42 -19.62
C ARG A 46 3.28 2.15 -20.21
N GLU A 47 3.94 1.55 -21.20
CA GLU A 47 3.46 0.34 -21.85
C GLU A 47 3.53 -0.87 -20.92
N SER A 48 4.61 -0.99 -20.14
CA SER A 48 4.74 -2.03 -19.12
C SER A 48 3.67 -1.90 -18.03
N ILE A 49 3.34 -0.67 -17.62
CA ILE A 49 2.24 -0.40 -16.69
C ILE A 49 0.91 -0.82 -17.30
N ALA A 50 0.68 -0.45 -18.57
CA ALA A 50 -0.56 -0.75 -19.30
C ALA A 50 -0.84 -2.26 -19.40
N ARG A 51 0.21 -3.08 -19.55
CA ARG A 51 0.12 -4.55 -19.59
C ARG A 51 -0.01 -5.24 -18.23
N GLY A 52 0.19 -4.52 -17.13
CA GLY A 52 0.03 -5.07 -15.78
C GLY A 52 -1.43 -5.41 -15.44
N PRO A 53 -1.66 -6.09 -14.29
CA PRO A 53 -3.00 -6.50 -13.87
C PRO A 53 -3.95 -5.31 -13.68
N GLY A 54 -5.27 -5.59 -13.72
CA GLY A 54 -6.34 -4.60 -13.50
C GLY A 54 -6.49 -4.14 -12.05
N SER A 55 -5.40 -4.03 -11.29
CA SER A 55 -5.37 -3.64 -9.89
C SER A 55 -4.20 -2.69 -9.61
N MET A 56 -4.03 -2.26 -8.37
CA MET A 56 -2.85 -1.46 -7.98
C MET A 56 -1.53 -2.21 -8.20
N TRP A 57 -1.55 -3.54 -8.27
CA TRP A 57 -0.35 -4.37 -8.48
C TRP A 57 0.26 -4.24 -9.87
N ARG A 58 -0.36 -3.51 -10.81
CA ARG A 58 0.33 -3.04 -12.01
C ARG A 58 1.52 -2.11 -11.70
N TYR A 59 1.54 -1.55 -10.50
CA TYR A 59 2.62 -0.74 -9.97
C TYR A 59 3.56 -1.50 -9.05
N ALA A 60 3.53 -2.85 -9.07
CA ALA A 60 4.38 -3.71 -8.23
C ALA A 60 5.87 -3.32 -8.17
N PRO A 61 6.54 -2.87 -9.26
CA PRO A 61 7.92 -2.42 -9.16
C PRO A 61 8.14 -1.23 -8.21
N MET A 62 7.12 -0.44 -7.90
CA MET A 62 7.17 0.67 -6.92
C MET A 62 6.60 0.28 -5.55
N LEU A 63 6.19 -0.97 -5.36
CA LEU A 63 5.66 -1.46 -4.08
C LEU A 63 6.75 -2.25 -3.35
N PRO A 64 6.67 -2.37 -2.01
CA PRO A 64 7.79 -2.90 -1.21
C PRO A 64 7.95 -4.43 -1.30
N VAL A 65 6.93 -5.16 -1.79
CA VAL A 65 6.94 -6.63 -1.91
C VAL A 65 7.96 -7.06 -2.96
N ARG A 66 8.85 -8.00 -2.61
CA ARG A 66 9.91 -8.47 -3.50
C ARG A 66 9.49 -9.68 -4.33
N ASP A 67 8.78 -10.62 -3.71
CA ASP A 67 8.21 -11.80 -4.34
C ASP A 67 6.68 -11.65 -4.48
N LEU A 68 6.22 -11.58 -5.73
CA LEU A 68 4.81 -11.38 -6.05
C LEU A 68 3.92 -12.57 -5.68
N SER A 69 4.50 -13.73 -5.35
CA SER A 69 3.74 -14.88 -4.83
C SER A 69 3.08 -14.59 -3.46
N HIS A 70 3.62 -13.61 -2.72
CA HIS A 70 3.08 -13.18 -1.41
C HIS A 70 2.01 -12.09 -1.51
N VAL A 71 1.63 -11.68 -2.73
CA VAL A 71 0.64 -10.62 -2.92
C VAL A 71 -0.74 -11.07 -2.45
N VAL A 72 -1.29 -10.30 -1.51
CA VAL A 72 -2.67 -10.40 -1.04
C VAL A 72 -3.46 -9.27 -1.69
N SER A 73 -4.26 -9.61 -2.71
CA SER A 73 -5.08 -8.64 -3.42
C SER A 73 -6.54 -9.08 -3.44
N LEU A 74 -7.44 -8.10 -3.32
CA LEU A 74 -8.88 -8.25 -3.53
C LEU A 74 -9.33 -7.50 -4.80
N GLY A 75 -8.39 -7.06 -5.63
CA GLY A 75 -8.65 -6.27 -6.84
C GLY A 75 -8.66 -4.75 -6.61
N GLU A 76 -8.15 -4.28 -5.48
CA GLU A 76 -8.07 -2.85 -5.17
C GLU A 76 -7.29 -2.04 -6.22
N GLY A 77 -7.74 -0.82 -6.42
CA GLY A 77 -7.25 0.04 -7.48
C GLY A 77 -8.22 0.16 -8.66
N MET A 78 -7.73 0.79 -9.73
CA MET A 78 -8.50 1.06 -10.95
C MET A 78 -9.89 1.69 -10.73
N THR A 79 -10.05 2.43 -9.63
CA THR A 79 -11.27 3.14 -9.25
C THR A 79 -11.63 4.25 -10.25
N PRO A 80 -12.91 4.67 -10.35
CA PRO A 80 -13.30 5.69 -11.30
C PRO A 80 -12.66 7.07 -11.05
N LEU A 81 -12.50 7.82 -12.14
CA LEU A 81 -12.19 9.25 -12.13
C LEU A 81 -13.38 9.98 -12.76
N MET A 82 -14.22 10.61 -11.93
CA MET A 82 -15.50 11.19 -12.35
C MET A 82 -15.38 12.68 -12.53
N LYS A 83 -15.75 13.21 -13.70
CA LYS A 83 -15.85 14.67 -13.91
C LYS A 83 -17.13 15.20 -13.28
N THR A 84 -17.05 16.30 -12.54
CA THR A 84 -18.22 16.97 -11.98
C THR A 84 -18.26 18.44 -12.38
N THR A 85 -19.44 18.90 -12.78
CA THR A 85 -19.71 20.31 -13.13
C THR A 85 -20.60 21.01 -12.10
N ARG A 86 -21.16 20.25 -11.15
CA ARG A 86 -22.19 20.75 -10.20
C ARG A 86 -21.64 21.61 -9.06
N LEU A 87 -20.32 21.63 -8.87
CA LEU A 87 -19.66 22.34 -7.78
C LEU A 87 -19.09 23.70 -8.21
N GLY A 88 -19.46 24.19 -9.40
CA GLY A 88 -19.08 25.54 -9.88
C GLY A 88 -17.61 25.72 -10.25
N LEU A 89 -16.81 24.64 -10.22
CA LEU A 89 -15.41 24.66 -10.60
C LEU A 89 -15.21 24.07 -12.00
N PRO A 90 -14.50 24.77 -12.90
CA PRO A 90 -14.15 24.21 -14.20
C PRO A 90 -13.14 23.08 -14.01
N ASP A 91 -13.30 22.02 -14.82
CA ASP A 91 -12.41 20.85 -14.86
C ASP A 91 -12.15 20.17 -13.50
N LEU A 92 -13.19 20.08 -12.67
CA LEU A 92 -13.15 19.34 -11.41
C LEU A 92 -13.39 17.84 -11.63
N TRP A 93 -12.50 17.02 -11.07
CA TRP A 93 -12.58 15.55 -11.11
C TRP A 93 -12.53 14.96 -9.70
N ILE A 94 -13.26 13.87 -9.50
CA ILE A 94 -13.32 13.10 -8.25
C ILE A 94 -12.71 11.73 -8.50
N LYS A 95 -11.69 11.38 -7.73
CA LYS A 95 -11.14 10.02 -7.69
C LYS A 95 -11.88 9.20 -6.65
N ASP A 96 -12.80 8.34 -7.08
CA ASP A 96 -13.70 7.63 -6.17
C ASP A 96 -13.06 6.36 -5.59
N GLU A 97 -12.28 6.54 -4.52
CA GLU A 97 -11.67 5.44 -3.77
C GLU A 97 -12.67 4.67 -2.90
N GLY A 98 -13.94 5.09 -2.84
CA GLY A 98 -15.02 4.36 -2.18
C GLY A 98 -15.41 3.08 -2.91
N MET A 99 -15.04 2.93 -4.18
CA MET A 99 -15.31 1.72 -4.96
C MET A 99 -14.27 0.59 -4.80
N ASN A 100 -13.28 0.75 -3.93
CA ASN A 100 -12.39 -0.36 -3.59
C ASN A 100 -13.14 -1.48 -2.82
N PRO A 101 -12.59 -2.73 -2.76
CA PRO A 101 -13.25 -3.88 -2.13
C PRO A 101 -13.70 -3.68 -0.67
N THR A 102 -13.01 -2.82 0.08
CA THR A 102 -13.33 -2.50 1.48
C THR A 102 -14.02 -1.14 1.63
N GLN A 103 -14.63 -0.65 0.55
CA GLN A 103 -15.34 0.62 0.44
C GLN A 103 -14.55 1.87 0.89
N SER A 104 -13.22 1.80 0.82
CA SER A 104 -12.36 2.92 1.17
C SER A 104 -10.98 2.79 0.54
N PHE A 105 -10.26 3.92 0.47
CA PHE A 105 -8.88 3.97 0.00
C PHE A 105 -7.91 3.11 0.84
N LYS A 106 -8.30 2.72 2.07
CA LYS A 106 -7.48 1.91 2.97
C LYS A 106 -7.20 0.52 2.39
N ALA A 107 -8.04 0.03 1.47
CA ALA A 107 -7.80 -1.22 0.74
C ALA A 107 -6.39 -1.29 0.13
N ARG A 108 -5.92 -0.20 -0.48
CA ARG A 108 -4.60 -0.17 -1.13
C ARG A 108 -3.45 -0.33 -0.14
N GLY A 109 -3.53 0.41 0.97
CA GLY A 109 -2.52 0.35 2.02
C GLY A 109 -2.48 -1.02 2.68
N GLN A 110 -3.65 -1.61 2.95
CA GLN A 110 -3.75 -2.93 3.57
C GLN A 110 -3.31 -4.05 2.62
N SER A 111 -3.65 -3.97 1.34
CA SER A 111 -3.11 -4.87 0.32
C SER A 111 -1.58 -4.94 0.36
N ALA A 112 -0.92 -3.77 0.31
CA ALA A 112 0.54 -3.70 0.40
C ALA A 112 1.07 -4.20 1.75
N ALA A 113 0.50 -3.74 2.86
CA ALA A 113 0.97 -4.07 4.21
C ALA A 113 0.82 -5.57 4.53
N LEU A 114 -0.33 -6.17 4.24
CA LEU A 114 -0.56 -7.59 4.53
C LEU A 114 0.24 -8.49 3.58
N SER A 115 0.49 -8.07 2.34
CA SER A 115 1.43 -8.77 1.46
C SER A 115 2.86 -8.78 2.04
N MET A 116 3.32 -7.66 2.62
CA MET A 116 4.60 -7.63 3.33
C MET A 116 4.59 -8.53 4.57
N CYS A 117 3.48 -8.60 5.31
CA CYS A 117 3.34 -9.52 6.44
C CYS A 117 3.50 -10.97 5.99
N VAL A 118 2.86 -11.37 4.88
CA VAL A 118 3.00 -12.71 4.29
C VAL A 118 4.45 -12.97 3.88
N GLU A 119 5.08 -12.03 3.15
CA GLU A 119 6.49 -12.14 2.72
C GLU A 119 7.47 -12.29 3.89
N PHE A 120 7.19 -11.63 5.02
CA PHE A 120 8.01 -11.72 6.23
C PHE A 120 7.64 -12.90 7.15
N GLY A 121 6.68 -13.75 6.76
CA GLY A 121 6.23 -14.87 7.57
C GLY A 121 5.47 -14.47 8.85
N ILE A 122 4.98 -13.23 8.92
CA ILE A 122 4.14 -12.75 10.02
C ILE A 122 2.77 -13.43 9.92
N ARG A 123 2.25 -13.90 11.05
CA ARG A 123 0.98 -14.66 11.13
C ARG A 123 -0.15 -13.93 11.86
N LYS A 124 0.19 -12.87 12.59
CA LYS A 124 -0.75 -12.11 13.41
C LYS A 124 -0.57 -10.61 13.20
N VAL A 125 -1.67 -9.88 13.07
CA VAL A 125 -1.68 -8.43 12.92
C VAL A 125 -2.67 -7.80 13.88
N ALA A 126 -2.35 -6.60 14.35
CA ALA A 126 -3.21 -5.83 15.22
C ALA A 126 -3.22 -4.36 14.81
N ILE A 127 -4.37 -3.70 14.97
CA ILE A 127 -4.51 -2.26 14.73
C ILE A 127 -5.47 -1.63 15.74
N PRO A 128 -5.12 -0.49 16.35
CA PRO A 128 -6.05 0.31 17.13
C PRO A 128 -6.93 1.13 16.17
N SER A 129 -8.09 0.61 15.78
CA SER A 129 -9.00 1.29 14.86
C SER A 129 -10.43 0.79 14.95
N ALA A 130 -11.39 1.72 15.08
CA ALA A 130 -12.82 1.46 14.97
C ALA A 130 -13.40 1.73 13.55
N GLY A 131 -12.56 1.94 12.54
CA GLY A 131 -13.00 2.45 11.24
C GLY A 131 -12.42 1.73 10.03
N ASN A 132 -12.42 2.42 8.89
CA ASN A 132 -12.02 1.89 7.58
C ASN A 132 -10.66 1.16 7.57
N ALA A 133 -9.70 1.59 8.39
CA ALA A 133 -8.38 0.95 8.46
C ALA A 133 -8.46 -0.44 9.11
N GLY A 134 -9.21 -0.57 10.21
CA GLY A 134 -9.45 -1.85 10.90
C GLY A 134 -10.27 -2.81 10.04
N GLY A 135 -11.37 -2.32 9.46
CA GLY A 135 -12.20 -3.13 8.55
C GLY A 135 -11.42 -3.63 7.33
N ALA A 136 -10.60 -2.76 6.72
CA ALA A 136 -9.75 -3.17 5.62
C ALA A 136 -8.68 -4.18 6.07
N MET A 137 -8.01 -3.96 7.22
CA MET A 137 -7.02 -4.92 7.73
C MET A 137 -7.64 -6.30 7.94
N ALA A 138 -8.83 -6.37 8.55
CA ALA A 138 -9.54 -7.62 8.80
C ALA A 138 -9.87 -8.37 7.49
N CYS A 139 -10.37 -7.67 6.46
CA CYS A 139 -10.63 -8.28 5.15
C CYS A 139 -9.37 -8.87 4.51
N TYR A 140 -8.27 -8.11 4.47
CA TYR A 140 -7.03 -8.59 3.84
C TYR A 140 -6.34 -9.66 4.68
N ALA A 141 -6.41 -9.59 6.01
CA ALA A 141 -5.91 -10.64 6.89
C ALA A 141 -6.67 -11.96 6.68
N ALA A 142 -8.01 -11.91 6.57
CA ALA A 142 -8.81 -13.08 6.26
C ALA A 142 -8.45 -13.68 4.89
N ALA A 143 -8.26 -12.84 3.86
CA ALA A 143 -7.84 -13.28 2.54
C ALA A 143 -6.45 -13.94 2.52
N ALA A 144 -5.58 -13.57 3.47
CA ALA A 144 -4.22 -14.07 3.61
C ALA A 144 -4.07 -15.22 4.62
N GLY A 145 -5.15 -15.61 5.32
CA GLY A 145 -5.07 -16.60 6.41
C GLY A 145 -4.30 -16.12 7.64
N LEU A 146 -4.32 -14.81 7.92
CA LEU A 146 -3.66 -14.18 9.07
C LEU A 146 -4.65 -13.97 10.22
N GLU A 147 -4.18 -14.13 11.45
CA GLU A 147 -4.95 -13.76 12.65
C GLU A 147 -5.00 -12.24 12.79
N ALA A 148 -6.17 -11.66 13.00
CA ALA A 148 -6.39 -10.22 13.04
C ALA A 148 -7.07 -9.77 14.33
N HIS A 149 -6.51 -8.74 14.96
CA HIS A 149 -7.06 -8.08 16.15
C HIS A 149 -7.30 -6.60 15.86
N ALA A 150 -8.57 -6.18 15.81
CA ALA A 150 -8.94 -4.78 15.66
C ALA A 150 -9.41 -4.25 17.02
N GLU A 151 -8.58 -3.45 17.66
CA GLU A 151 -8.88 -2.88 18.98
C GLU A 151 -9.63 -1.56 18.81
N LEU A 152 -10.79 -1.46 19.46
CA LEU A 152 -11.60 -0.25 19.44
C LEU A 152 -10.95 0.80 20.34
N VAL A 153 -10.61 1.95 19.75
CA VAL A 153 -10.16 3.12 20.52
C VAL A 153 -11.40 3.94 20.82
N ALA A 154 -11.83 3.96 22.08
CA ALA A 154 -12.92 4.79 22.59
C ALA A 154 -12.47 6.22 22.84
#